data_AF-A0A6N0NTS0-F1
#
_entry.id   AF-A0A6N0NTS0-F1
#
_cell.length_a   1.000
_cell.length_b   1.000
_cell.length_c   1.000
_cell.angle_alpha   90.00
_cell.angle_beta   90.00
_cell.angle_gamma   90.00
#
_symmetry.space_group_name_H-M   'P 1'
#
loop_
_entity.id
_entity.type
_entity.pdbx_description
1 polymer ?
#
loop_
_entity_poly.entity_id
_entity_poly.type
_entity_poly.pdbx_seq_one_letter_code
_entity_poly.pdbx_strand_id
1 'polypeptide(L)'
;MNCSEEISRAYYLSWVGDKAYVDRVVSQCIKEFEERDLIKDIRKVMERINQEWLVPASLREEGVDSHRLVRSTLHEFLRRLSRSTELRDVKELDGIKYSVSDLGFTKILRGYCERCYGFEVQNWDDGFGIRYEKLIYAQITKDPISALRRLTTNF
;
A
#
# COMPACT_ATOMS: atom_id res chain seq x y z
N MET A 1 13.68 7.77 12.16
CA MET A 1 12.55 7.56 11.23
C MET A 1 11.84 6.30 11.69
N ASN A 2 10.51 6.32 11.83
CA ASN A 2 9.76 5.13 12.20
C ASN A 2 9.40 4.35 10.93
N CYS A 3 10.13 3.27 10.64
CA CYS A 3 9.92 2.52 9.41
C CYS A 3 8.53 1.89 9.31
N SER A 4 7.90 1.50 10.42
CA SER A 4 6.54 0.95 10.38
C SER A 4 5.52 1.99 9.91
N GLU A 5 5.60 3.23 10.41
CA GLU A 5 4.73 4.33 9.98
C GLU A 5 5.00 4.73 8.52
N GLU A 6 6.27 4.81 8.13
CA GLU A 6 6.67 5.17 6.76
C GLU A 6 6.23 4.11 5.74
N ILE A 7 6.30 2.82 6.10
CA ILE A 7 5.81 1.72 5.25
C ILE A 7 4.29 1.83 5.06
N SER A 8 3.55 2.10 6.15
CA SER A 8 2.10 2.30 6.06
C SER A 8 1.76 3.45 5.14
N ARG A 9 2.45 4.59 5.27
CA ARG A 9 2.27 5.74 4.39
C ARG A 9 2.68 5.46 2.95
N ALA A 10 3.80 4.76 2.73
CA ALA A 10 4.24 4.35 1.41
C ALA A 10 3.22 3.44 0.70
N TYR A 11 2.54 2.56 1.45
CA TYR A 11 1.45 1.75 0.89
C TYR A 11 0.34 2.63 0.31
N TYR A 12 -0.15 3.61 1.06
CA TYR A 12 -1.17 4.52 0.55
C TYR A 12 -0.68 5.43 -0.59
N LEU A 13 0.58 5.86 -0.54
CA LEU A 13 1.15 6.70 -1.58
C LEU A 13 1.47 5.92 -2.86
N SER A 14 1.68 4.61 -2.77
CA SER A 14 1.76 3.73 -3.94
C SER A 14 0.47 3.72 -4.76
N TRP A 15 -0.69 3.82 -4.10
CA TRP A 15 -2.01 3.90 -4.76
C TRP A 15 -2.13 5.13 -5.66
N VAL A 16 -1.62 6.27 -5.17
CA VAL A 16 -1.63 7.54 -5.90
C VAL A 16 -0.52 7.58 -6.97
N GLY A 17 0.49 6.73 -6.86
CA GLY A 17 1.63 6.66 -7.78
C GLY A 17 2.79 7.60 -7.43
N ASP A 18 2.94 7.96 -6.15
CA ASP A 18 4.08 8.73 -5.63
C ASP A 18 5.31 7.81 -5.52
N LYS A 19 5.83 7.40 -6.68
CA LYS A 19 6.94 6.43 -6.79
C LYS A 19 8.20 6.95 -6.10
N ALA A 20 8.49 8.24 -6.19
CA ALA A 20 9.65 8.84 -5.56
C ALA A 20 9.61 8.70 -4.03
N TYR A 21 8.44 8.90 -3.41
CA TYR A 21 8.27 8.64 -1.97
C TYR A 21 8.48 7.17 -1.64
N VAL A 22 7.83 6.26 -2.38
CA VAL A 22 7.90 4.82 -2.15
C VAL A 22 9.35 4.32 -2.25
N ASP A 23 10.05 4.66 -3.32
CA ASP A 23 11.43 4.21 -3.55
C ASP A 23 12.39 4.75 -2.48
N ARG A 24 12.16 5.97 -1.97
CA ARG A 24 12.90 6.52 -0.83
C ARG A 24 12.69 5.71 0.45
N VAL A 25 11.42 5.44 0.81
CA VAL A 25 11.09 4.64 2.01
C VAL A 25 11.68 3.24 1.91
N VAL A 26 11.53 2.59 0.76
CA VAL A 26 12.10 1.26 0.51
C VAL A 26 13.62 1.28 0.70
N SER A 27 14.32 2.25 0.10
CA SER A 27 15.77 2.36 0.21
C SER A 27 16.25 2.54 1.66
N GLN A 28 15.49 3.29 2.47
CA GLN A 28 15.84 3.58 3.86
C GLN A 28 15.47 2.44 4.82
N CYS A 29 14.34 1.76 4.60
CA CYS A 29 13.79 0.79 5.54
C CYS A 29 14.11 -0.66 5.20
N ILE A 30 14.44 -1.01 3.95
CA ILE A 30 14.57 -2.43 3.54
C ILE A 30 15.58 -3.19 4.39
N LYS A 31 16.72 -2.59 4.74
CA LYS A 31 17.76 -3.24 5.56
C LYS A 31 17.30 -3.54 6.98
N GLU A 32 16.35 -2.77 7.52
CA GLU A 32 15.82 -2.97 8.87
C GLU A 32 15.07 -4.30 8.98
N PHE A 33 14.47 -4.79 7.89
CA PHE A 33 13.64 -5.99 7.87
C PHE A 33 14.33 -7.21 7.26
N GLU A 34 15.63 -7.11 6.97
CA GLU A 34 16.40 -8.20 6.38
C GLU A 34 16.56 -9.36 7.39
N GLU A 35 16.16 -10.56 6.98
CA GLU A 35 16.32 -11.81 7.74
C GLU A 35 17.22 -12.76 6.95
N ARG A 36 18.52 -12.64 7.16
CA ARG A 36 19.51 -13.56 6.59
C ARG A 36 19.29 -14.93 7.25
N ASP A 37 19.24 -15.99 6.44
CA ASP A 37 19.02 -17.39 6.84
C ASP A 37 17.58 -17.85 7.11
N LEU A 38 16.58 -16.97 7.29
CA LEU A 38 15.20 -17.43 7.56
C LEU A 38 14.64 -18.38 6.49
N ILE A 39 14.90 -18.11 5.21
CA ILE A 39 14.45 -19.00 4.12
C ILE A 39 15.12 -20.37 4.22
N LYS A 40 16.37 -20.43 4.66
CA LYS A 40 17.11 -21.68 4.85
C LYS A 40 16.52 -22.46 6.02
N ASP A 41 16.23 -21.78 7.13
CA ASP A 41 15.60 -22.38 8.31
C ASP A 41 14.22 -22.94 7.97
N ILE A 42 13.39 -22.18 7.24
CA ILE A 42 12.07 -22.63 6.77
C ILE A 42 12.22 -23.86 5.87
N ARG A 43 13.14 -23.84 4.89
CA ARG A 43 13.34 -24.99 4.00
C ARG A 43 13.73 -26.26 4.75
N LYS A 44 14.66 -26.14 5.71
CA LYS A 44 15.07 -27.27 6.57
C LYS A 44 13.89 -27.87 7.32
N VAL A 45 12.97 -27.04 7.82
CA VAL A 45 11.71 -27.51 8.44
C VAL A 45 10.84 -28.22 7.42
N MET A 46 10.60 -27.58 6.27
CA MET A 46 9.72 -28.12 5.22
C MET A 46 10.23 -29.46 4.66
N GLU A 47 11.54 -29.68 4.60
CA GLU A 47 12.16 -30.94 4.15
C GLU A 47 11.98 -32.09 5.16
N ARG A 48 11.80 -31.79 6.45
CA ARG A 48 11.67 -32.79 7.53
C ARG A 48 10.23 -33.22 7.78
N ILE A 49 9.26 -32.37 7.44
CA ILE A 49 7.86 -32.58 7.79
C ILE A 49 7.07 -33.21 6.63
N ASN A 50 6.20 -34.15 6.96
CA ASN A 50 5.35 -34.84 5.98
C ASN A 50 3.89 -34.38 6.06
N GLN A 51 3.56 -33.48 6.99
CA GLN A 51 2.21 -33.02 7.26
C GLN A 51 2.22 -31.51 7.54
N GLU A 52 1.39 -30.76 6.80
CA GLU A 52 1.37 -29.29 6.85
C GLU A 52 0.99 -28.73 8.23
N TRP A 53 0.14 -29.41 8.99
CA TRP A 53 -0.30 -28.95 10.31
C TRP A 53 0.83 -28.96 11.36
N LEU A 54 1.95 -29.65 11.10
CA LEU A 54 3.15 -29.64 11.95
C LEU A 54 4.04 -28.41 11.72
N VAL A 55 3.88 -27.71 10.58
CA VAL A 55 4.72 -26.55 10.20
C VAL A 55 4.88 -25.56 11.35
N PRO A 56 3.80 -25.08 12.03
CA PRO A 56 3.97 -24.04 13.04
C PRO A 56 4.75 -24.53 14.27
N ALA A 57 4.60 -25.81 14.65
CA ALA A 57 5.32 -26.37 15.79
C ALA A 57 6.81 -26.56 15.44
N SER A 58 7.11 -27.14 14.29
CA SER A 58 8.48 -27.39 13.85
C SER A 58 9.27 -26.11 13.55
N LEU A 59 8.61 -25.04 13.08
CA LEU A 59 9.23 -23.72 12.94
C LEU A 59 9.68 -23.16 14.30
N ARG A 60 8.83 -23.30 15.33
CA ARG A 60 9.20 -22.85 16.70
C ARG A 60 10.37 -23.64 17.26
N GLU A 61 10.43 -24.95 17.03
CA GLU A 61 11.56 -25.79 17.45
C GLU A 61 12.89 -25.38 16.80
N GLU A 62 12.86 -24.91 15.55
CA GLU A 62 14.04 -24.38 14.84
C GLU A 62 14.29 -22.88 15.14
N GLY A 63 13.64 -22.30 16.15
CA GLY A 63 13.85 -20.90 16.54
C GLY A 63 13.32 -19.87 15.53
N VAL A 64 12.35 -20.27 14.69
CA VAL A 64 11.62 -19.36 13.81
C VAL A 64 10.36 -18.89 14.53
N ASP A 65 10.42 -17.66 15.05
CA ASP A 65 9.28 -17.01 15.71
C ASP A 65 8.46 -16.13 14.76
N SER A 66 7.31 -15.64 15.26
CA SER A 66 6.43 -14.75 14.52
C SER A 66 7.09 -13.42 14.14
N HIS A 67 8.03 -12.93 14.94
CA HIS A 67 8.68 -11.65 14.71
C HIS A 67 9.60 -11.71 13.48
N ARG A 68 10.41 -12.77 13.36
CA ARG A 68 11.24 -13.03 12.17
C ARG A 68 10.39 -13.19 10.91
N LEU A 69 9.27 -13.92 11.00
CA LEU A 69 8.32 -14.08 9.89
C LEU A 69 7.71 -12.75 9.44
N VAL A 70 7.27 -11.91 10.39
CA VAL A 70 6.71 -10.59 10.10
C VAL A 70 7.76 -9.69 9.44
N ARG A 71 8.99 -9.66 9.96
CA ARG A 71 10.10 -8.89 9.39
C ARG A 71 10.39 -9.30 7.96
N SER A 72 10.55 -10.59 7.69
CA SER A 72 10.77 -11.09 6.33
C SER A 72 9.61 -10.75 5.39
N THR A 73 8.37 -10.80 5.89
CA THR A 73 7.19 -10.39 5.12
C THR A 73 7.22 -8.90 4.77
N LEU A 74 7.58 -8.03 5.73
CA LEU A 74 7.73 -6.59 5.48
C LEU A 74 8.87 -6.29 4.49
N HIS A 75 9.98 -7.02 4.57
CA HIS A 75 11.07 -6.91 3.61
C HIS A 75 10.61 -7.22 2.18
N GLU A 76 9.92 -8.34 1.98
CA GLU A 76 9.39 -8.70 0.67
C GLU A 76 8.29 -7.74 0.20
N PHE A 77 7.42 -7.30 1.11
CA PHE A 77 6.40 -6.29 0.84
C PHE A 77 7.01 -4.99 0.30
N LEU A 78 8.07 -4.47 0.93
CA LEU A 78 8.77 -3.27 0.46
C LEU A 78 9.34 -3.44 -0.96
N ARG A 79 9.95 -4.60 -1.26
CA ARG A 79 10.47 -4.88 -2.61
C ARG A 79 9.36 -4.88 -3.65
N ARG A 80 8.22 -5.49 -3.32
CA ARG A 80 7.04 -5.52 -4.20
C ARG A 80 6.47 -4.14 -4.38
N LEU A 81 6.33 -3.37 -3.30
CA LEU A 81 5.77 -2.02 -3.32
C LEU A 81 6.53 -1.11 -4.29
N SER A 82 7.87 -1.07 -4.22
CA SER A 82 8.68 -0.30 -5.17
C SER A 82 8.49 -0.77 -6.63
N ARG A 83 8.43 -2.08 -6.85
CA ARG A 83 8.26 -2.67 -8.20
C ARG A 83 6.89 -2.43 -8.80
N SER A 84 5.83 -2.48 -8.00
CA SER A 84 4.44 -2.35 -8.46
C SER A 84 3.94 -0.91 -8.49
N THR A 85 4.66 0.04 -7.89
CA THR A 85 4.26 1.45 -7.91
C THR A 85 4.58 2.07 -9.27
N GLU A 86 3.53 2.44 -9.99
CA GLU A 86 3.63 3.24 -11.21
C GLU A 86 3.98 4.69 -10.87
N LEU A 87 4.86 5.29 -11.67
CA LEU A 87 5.14 6.73 -11.59
C LEU A 87 3.97 7.52 -12.19
N ARG A 88 3.40 8.43 -11.40
CA ARG A 88 2.30 9.32 -11.84
C ARG A 88 2.60 10.76 -11.48
N ASP A 89 1.94 11.69 -12.17
CA ASP A 89 1.93 13.11 -11.78
C ASP A 89 1.04 13.29 -10.55
N VAL A 90 1.68 13.39 -9.38
CA VAL A 90 1.01 13.52 -8.09
C VAL A 90 0.92 14.99 -7.72
N LYS A 91 -0.31 15.43 -7.44
CA LYS A 91 -0.67 16.78 -7.04
C LYS A 91 -1.21 16.77 -5.62
N GLU A 92 -1.27 17.95 -5.01
CA GLU A 92 -1.82 18.12 -3.67
C GLU A 92 -2.85 19.24 -3.67
N LEU A 93 -4.00 18.99 -3.03
CA LEU A 93 -5.06 19.96 -2.83
C LEU A 93 -5.66 19.74 -1.43
N ASP A 94 -5.70 20.78 -0.61
CA ASP A 94 -6.32 20.76 0.72
C ASP A 94 -5.83 19.59 1.63
N GLY A 95 -4.54 19.24 1.53
CA GLY A 95 -3.93 18.14 2.28
C GLY A 95 -4.21 16.74 1.71
N ILE A 96 -4.82 16.66 0.52
CA ILE A 96 -5.09 15.42 -0.20
C ILE A 96 -4.10 15.28 -1.35
N LYS A 97 -3.32 14.21 -1.34
CA LYS A 97 -2.47 13.85 -2.48
C LYS A 97 -3.27 13.08 -3.50
N TYR A 98 -3.19 13.42 -4.77
CA TYR A 98 -3.96 12.75 -5.81
C TYR A 98 -3.22 12.68 -7.15
N SER A 99 -3.63 11.74 -7.99
CA SER A 99 -3.23 11.64 -9.38
C SER A 99 -4.45 11.43 -10.26
N VAL A 100 -4.34 11.87 -11.51
CA VAL A 100 -5.41 11.72 -12.51
C VAL A 100 -4.83 11.01 -13.72
N SER A 101 -5.45 9.90 -14.12
CA SER A 101 -5.22 9.27 -15.42
C SER A 101 -6.31 9.72 -16.39
N ASP A 102 -5.91 10.38 -17.47
CA ASP A 102 -6.80 10.74 -18.56
C ASP A 102 -6.84 9.60 -19.59
N LEU A 103 -8.01 8.98 -19.75
CA LEU A 103 -8.28 7.92 -20.73
C LEU A 103 -9.10 8.45 -21.92
N GLY A 104 -9.08 9.77 -22.16
CA GLY A 104 -9.85 10.45 -23.20
C GLY A 104 -11.22 10.88 -22.70
N PHE A 105 -12.22 10.00 -22.83
CA PHE A 105 -13.60 10.31 -22.41
C PHE A 105 -13.79 10.18 -20.89
N THR A 106 -12.92 9.43 -20.23
CA THR A 106 -13.01 9.14 -18.81
C THR A 106 -11.69 9.50 -18.14
N LYS A 107 -11.78 10.09 -16.96
CA LYS A 107 -10.66 10.37 -16.07
C LYS A 107 -10.79 9.54 -14.82
N ILE A 108 -9.69 8.91 -14.43
CA ILE A 108 -9.58 8.15 -13.19
C ILE A 108 -8.80 8.99 -12.20
N LEU A 109 -9.46 9.39 -11.11
CA LEU A 109 -8.86 10.06 -9.97
C LEU A 109 -8.50 9.01 -8.91
N ARG A 110 -7.26 9.06 -8.43
CA ARG A 110 -6.82 8.31 -7.24
C ARG A 110 -6.30 9.30 -6.22
N GLY A 111 -6.76 9.20 -4.98
CA GLY A 111 -6.37 10.12 -3.92
C GLY A 111 -5.99 9.41 -2.62
N TYR A 112 -5.26 10.14 -1.79
CA TYR A 112 -4.87 9.81 -0.43
C TYR A 112 -5.14 10.98 0.49
N CYS A 113 -5.97 10.75 1.51
CA CYS A 113 -6.36 11.74 2.50
C CYS A 113 -6.08 11.19 3.90
N GLU A 114 -5.10 11.78 4.61
CA GLU A 114 -4.65 11.30 5.92
C GLU A 114 -5.76 11.32 6.98
N ARG A 115 -6.66 12.32 6.89
CA ARG A 115 -7.74 12.58 7.87
C ARG A 115 -9.08 11.97 7.47
N CYS A 116 -9.14 11.28 6.33
CA CYS A 116 -10.37 10.66 5.86
C CYS A 116 -10.55 9.28 6.49
N TYR A 117 -11.77 8.99 6.93
CA TYR A 117 -12.12 7.73 7.58
C TYR A 117 -13.47 7.20 7.09
N GLY A 118 -13.64 5.89 7.22
CA GLY A 118 -14.86 5.18 6.88
C GLY A 118 -15.12 5.07 5.38
N PHE A 119 -16.35 4.69 5.04
CA PHE A 119 -16.75 4.38 3.68
C PHE A 119 -17.82 5.34 3.18
N GLU A 120 -17.65 5.84 1.96
CA GLU A 120 -18.63 6.69 1.28
C GLU A 120 -18.62 6.40 -0.21
N VAL A 121 -19.82 6.31 -0.80
CA VAL A 121 -20.00 6.17 -2.25
C VAL A 121 -20.94 7.27 -2.71
N GLN A 122 -20.55 7.95 -3.79
CA GLN A 122 -21.39 8.93 -4.45
C GLN A 122 -21.49 8.60 -5.94
N ASN A 123 -22.71 8.66 -6.47
CA ASN A 123 -22.98 8.54 -7.90
C ASN A 123 -23.44 9.91 -8.41
N TRP A 124 -22.93 10.30 -9.57
CA TRP A 124 -23.23 11.57 -10.22
C TRP A 124 -23.56 11.31 -11.69
N ASP A 125 -24.20 12.26 -12.36
CA ASP A 125 -24.54 12.13 -13.79
C ASP A 125 -23.31 11.93 -14.68
N ASP A 126 -22.15 12.39 -14.21
CA ASP A 126 -20.88 12.38 -14.93
C ASP A 126 -19.88 11.34 -14.42
N GLY A 127 -20.27 10.46 -13.49
CA GLY A 127 -19.40 9.40 -12.97
C GLY A 127 -19.75 8.93 -11.56
N PHE A 128 -18.78 8.30 -10.90
CA PHE A 128 -18.93 7.87 -9.50
C PHE A 128 -17.62 8.00 -8.73
N GLY A 129 -17.74 8.05 -7.41
CA GLY A 129 -16.64 8.18 -6.49
C GLY A 129 -16.81 7.29 -5.28
N ILE A 130 -15.69 6.75 -4.80
CA ILE A 130 -15.61 5.91 -3.61
C ILE A 130 -14.50 6.49 -2.73
N ARG A 131 -14.83 6.73 -1.47
CA ARG A 131 -13.86 6.91 -0.40
C ARG A 131 -13.90 5.69 0.51
N TYR A 132 -12.75 5.10 0.76
CA TYR A 132 -12.61 3.99 1.70
C TYR A 132 -11.38 4.23 2.57
N GLU A 133 -11.62 4.52 3.83
CA GLU A 133 -10.61 4.99 4.78
C GLU A 133 -9.85 6.20 4.20
N LYS A 134 -8.53 6.09 4.08
CA LYS A 134 -7.64 7.12 3.54
C LYS A 134 -7.58 7.14 2.01
N LEU A 135 -8.20 6.17 1.34
CA LEU A 135 -8.15 6.02 -0.11
C LEU A 135 -9.35 6.67 -0.79
N ILE A 136 -9.08 7.35 -1.89
CA ILE A 136 -10.08 7.94 -2.77
C ILE A 136 -9.92 7.35 -4.17
N TYR A 137 -11.03 6.99 -4.78
CA TYR A 137 -11.16 6.61 -6.18
C TYR A 137 -12.33 7.37 -6.79
N ALA A 138 -12.17 7.91 -7.99
CA ALA A 138 -13.31 8.35 -8.78
C ALA A 138 -13.08 8.07 -10.26
N GLN A 139 -14.15 7.72 -10.95
CA GLN A 139 -14.21 7.61 -12.39
C GLN A 139 -15.22 8.63 -12.88
N ILE A 140 -14.77 9.61 -13.66
CA ILE A 140 -15.62 10.72 -14.09
C ILE A 140 -15.32 11.15 -15.52
N THR A 141 -16.24 11.86 -16.15
CA THR A 141 -16.06 12.43 -17.49
C THR A 141 -15.70 13.92 -17.46
N LYS A 142 -16.00 14.63 -16.36
CA LYS A 142 -15.78 16.09 -16.22
C LYS A 142 -14.52 16.42 -15.40
N ASP A 143 -14.62 17.35 -14.45
CA ASP A 143 -13.52 17.92 -13.67
C ASP A 143 -13.18 17.05 -12.44
N PRO A 144 -11.97 16.45 -12.37
CA PRO A 144 -11.52 15.62 -11.24
C PRO A 144 -11.49 16.36 -9.91
N ILE A 145 -11.27 17.67 -9.92
CA ILE A 145 -11.17 18.45 -8.70
C ILE A 145 -12.53 18.58 -8.03
N SER A 146 -13.59 18.79 -8.82
CA SER A 146 -14.96 18.79 -8.31
C SER A 146 -15.32 17.46 -7.62
N ALA A 147 -14.95 16.32 -8.21
CA ALA A 147 -15.20 15.00 -7.64
C ALA A 147 -14.41 14.79 -6.34
N LEU A 148 -13.14 15.21 -6.32
CA LEU A 148 -12.31 15.15 -5.11
C LEU A 148 -12.97 15.92 -3.96
N ARG A 149 -13.36 17.18 -4.20
CA ARG A 149 -14.00 18.02 -3.19
C ARG A 149 -15.29 17.41 -2.66
N ARG A 150 -16.15 16.87 -3.54
CA ARG A 150 -17.41 16.22 -3.14
C ARG A 150 -17.18 15.03 -2.20
N LEU A 151 -16.13 14.24 -2.43
CA LEU A 151 -15.79 13.07 -1.60
C LEU A 151 -15.11 13.44 -0.27
N THR A 152 -14.69 14.69 -0.10
CA THR A 152 -13.98 15.17 1.09
C THR A 152 -14.67 16.33 1.80
N THR A 153 -15.90 16.69 1.44
CA THR A 153 -16.61 17.87 1.98
C THR A 153 -16.96 17.75 3.49
N ASN A 154 -16.86 16.55 4.07
CA ASN A 154 -17.22 16.28 5.47
C ASN A 154 -16.02 16.22 6.44
N PHE A 155 -14.85 16.75 6.04
CA PHE A 155 -13.62 16.77 6.86
C PHE A 155 -12.93 18.14 6.84
#